data_AF-A0A8X7PFJ6-F1
#
_entry.id   AF-A0A8X7PFJ6-F1
#
_cell.length_a   1.000
_cell.length_b   1.000
_cell.length_c   1.000
_cell.angle_alpha   90.00
_cell.angle_beta   90.00
_cell.angle_gamma   90.00
#
_symmetry.space_group_name_H-M   'P 1'
#
loop_
_entity.id
_entity.type
_entity.pdbx_description
1 polymer ?
#
loop_
_entity_poly.entity_id
_entity_poly.type
_entity_poly.pdbx_seq_one_letter_code
_entity_poly.pdbx_strand_id
1 'polypeptide(L)' 'MIYLAFLLLLTVHHPNLTSFVGYCDNGRSMALIYEYMANGNFQEYLSSEKAENLSWEKRLHI' A
#
# COMPACT_ATOMS: atom_id res chain seq x y z
N MET A 1 -18.96 -6.50 4.42
CA MET A 1 -17.51 -6.67 4.69
C MET A 1 -16.66 -5.55 4.07
N ILE A 2 -16.97 -5.04 2.87
CA ILE A 2 -16.21 -3.95 2.20
C ILE A 2 -16.17 -2.63 3.01
N TYR A 3 -17.27 -2.21 3.62
CA TYR A 3 -17.32 -0.97 4.41
C TYR A 3 -16.42 -0.95 5.65
N LEU A 4 -16.12 -2.10 6.26
CA LEU A 4 -15.24 -2.18 7.43
C LEU A 4 -13.77 -1.95 7.03
N ALA A 5 -13.33 -2.55 5.92
CA ALA A 5 -11.99 -2.32 5.37
C ALA A 5 -11.79 -0.85 5.00
N PHE A 6 -12.82 -0.21 4.45
CA PHE A 6 -12.83 1.21 4.16
C PHE A 6 -12.70 2.07 5.43
N LEU A 7 -13.45 1.76 6.50
CA LEU A 7 -13.36 2.47 7.78
C LEU A 7 -11.96 2.40 8.42
N LEU A 8 -11.30 1.25 8.29
CA LEU A 8 -9.94 1.07 8.77
C LEU A 8 -8.94 1.96 8.01
N LEU A 9 -9.05 2.01 6.68
CA LEU A 9 -8.17 2.85 5.85
C LEU A 9 -8.35 4.35 6.13
N LEU A 10 -9.55 4.78 6.53
CA LEU A 10 -9.81 6.17 6.91
C LEU A 10 -9.29 6.55 8.30
N THR A 11 -9.16 5.59 9.23
CA THR A 11 -8.84 5.88 10.64
C THR A 11 -7.37 5.69 10.96
N VAL A 12 -6.63 4.94 10.16
CA VAL A 12 -5.22 4.67 10.41
C VAL A 12 -4.35 5.61 9.58
N HIS A 13 -3.70 6.56 10.26
CA HIS A 13 -2.61 7.34 9.70
C HIS A 13 -1.30 6.88 10.33
N HIS A 14 -0.48 6.16 9.58
CA HIS A 14 0.80 5.64 10.05
C HIS A 14 1.88 5.80 8.96
N PRO A 15 3.14 6.14 9.31
CA PRO A 15 4.20 6.37 8.31
C PRO A 15 4.46 5.21 7.34
N ASN A 16 4.21 3.97 7.76
CA ASN A 16 4.40 2.77 6.96
C ASN A 16 3.13 2.30 6.21
N LEU A 17 2.04 3.07 6.29
CA LEU A 17 0.80 2.81 5.56
C LEU A 17 0.60 3.92 4.52
N THR A 18 0.30 3.54 3.28
CA THR A 18 0.00 4.52 2.24
C THR A 18 -1.21 5.36 2.63
N SER A 19 -1.13 6.69 2.45
CA SER A 19 -2.22 7.55 2.86
C SER A 19 -3.42 7.33 1.97
N PHE A 20 -4.56 7.08 2.61
CA PHE A 20 -5.84 7.02 1.92
C PHE A 20 -6.36 8.44 1.67
N VAL A 21 -6.74 8.72 0.42
CA VAL A 21 -7.20 10.05 -0.01
C VAL A 21 -8.72 10.10 -0.10
N GLY A 22 -9.35 9.04 -0.61
CA GLY A 22 -10.80 8.98 -0.77
C GLY A 22 -11.26 7.83 -1.64
N TYR A 23 -12.54 7.83 -2.00
CA TYR A 23 -13.14 6.80 -2.83
C TYR A 23 -14.16 7.39 -3.79
N CYS A 24 -14.43 6.68 -4.87
CA CYS A 24 -15.53 6.94 -5.79
C CYS A 24 -16.45 5.72 -5.78
N ASP A 25 -17.74 5.95 -5.58
CA ASP A 25 -18.77 4.92 -5.65
C ASP A 25 -19.92 5.42 -6.53
N ASN A 26 -20.21 4.68 -7.60
CA ASN A 26 -21.32 4.97 -8.51
C ASN A 26 -22.47 3.93 -8.40
N GLY A 27 -22.47 3.12 -7.34
CA GLY A 27 -23.43 2.04 -7.09
C GLY A 27 -23.20 0.76 -7.90
N ARG A 28 -22.34 0.77 -8.93
CA ARG A 28 -21.95 -0.42 -9.71
C ARG A 28 -20.49 -0.81 -9.52
N SER A 29 -19.64 0.18 -9.25
CA SER A 29 -18.20 0.02 -9.06
C SER A 29 -17.71 0.98 -8.00
N MET A 30 -16.82 0.48 -7.16
CA MET A 30 -16.11 1.27 -6.15
C MET A 30 -14.64 1.36 -6.55
N ALA A 31 -14.09 2.57 -6.52
CA ALA A 31 -12.67 2.83 -6.70
C ALA A 31 -12.10 3.47 -5.43
N LEU A 32 -10.91 3.03 -5.03
CA LEU A 32 -10.16 3.59 -3.91
C LEU A 32 -9.05 4.50 -4.46
N ILE A 33 -8.90 5.67 -3.85
CA ILE A 33 -7.90 6.67 -4.19
C ILE A 33 -6.93 6.75 -3.02
N TYR A 34 -5.67 6.40 -3.27
CA TYR A 34 -4.59 6.39 -2.28
C TYR A 34 -3.29 6.88 -2.94
N GLU A 35 -2.31 7.24 -2.11
CA GLU A 35 -1.01 7.69 -2.60
C GLU A 35 -0.32 6.60 -3.43
N TYR A 36 0.24 7.02 -4.57
CA TYR A 36 0.89 6.10 -5.50
C TYR A 36 2.22 5.61 -4.94
N MET A 37 2.34 4.29 -4.78
CA MET A 37 3.58 3.64 -4.34
C MET A 37 4.43 3.23 -5.55
N ALA A 38 5.37 4.09 -5.93
CA ALA A 38 6.18 3.92 -7.14
C ALA A 38 7.04 2.64 -7.17
N ASN A 39 7.37 2.07 -6.01
CA ASN A 39 8.19 0.86 -5.91
C ASN A 39 7.39 -0.45 -6.07
N GLY A 40 6.09 -0.37 -6.31
CA GLY A 40 5.23 -1.54 -6.44
C GLY A 40 5.06 -2.28 -5.12
N ASN A 41 4.66 -3.56 -5.19
CA ASN A 41 4.53 -4.38 -3.99
C ASN A 41 5.89 -4.97 -3.57
N PHE A 42 6.01 -5.27 -2.28
CA PHE A 42 7.26 -5.75 -1.72
C PHE A 42 7.66 -7.15 -2.23
N GLN A 43 6.68 -8.00 -2.57
CA GLN A 43 6.95 -9.33 -3.11
C GLN A 43 7.65 -9.27 -4.47
N GLU A 44 7.16 -8.43 -5.38
CA GLU A 44 7.80 -8.16 -6.68
C GLU A 44 9.17 -7.54 -6.50
N TYR A 45 9.30 -6.60 -5.56
CA TYR A 45 10.58 -6.00 -5.24
C TYR A 45 11.62 -7.06 -4.83
N LEU A 46 11.26 -7.97 -3.93
CA LEU A 46 12.13 -9.05 -3.44
C LEU A 46 12.43 -10.13 -4.48
N SER A 47 11.53 -10.33 -5.45
CA SER A 47 11.67 -11.36 -6.49
C SER A 47 12.42 -10.85 -7.73
N SER A 48 12.67 -9.54 -7.81
CA SER A 48 13.37 -8.90 -8.93
C SER A 48 14.88 -8.86 -8.71
N GLU A 49 15.64 -8.65 -9.79
CA GLU A 49 17.09 -8.38 -9.73
C GLU A 49 17.43 -7.16 -8.85
N LYS A 50 16.47 -6.28 -8.53
CA LYS A 50 16.66 -5.17 -7.59
C LYS A 50 16.87 -5.64 -6.15
N ALA A 51 16.46 -6.87 -5.80
CA ALA A 51 16.68 -7.46 -4.50
C ALA A 51 18.17 -7.67 -4.17
N GLU A 52 19.04 -7.72 -5.19
CA GLU A 52 20.50 -7.80 -5.03
C GLU A 52 21.08 -6.56 -4.32
N ASN A 53 20.41 -5.40 -4.41
CA ASN A 53 20.83 -4.17 -3.74
C ASN A 53 20.35 -4.06 -2.27
N LEU A 54 19.63 -5.07 -1.80
CA LEU A 54 18.97 -5.08 -0.50
C LEU A 54 19.71 -6.02 0.46
N SER A 55 20.80 -5.49 1.02
CA SER A 55 21.63 -6.16 2.04
C SER A 55 20.81 -6.56 3.26
N TRP A 56 21.32 -7.50 4.05
CA TRP A 56 20.62 -7.99 5.24
C TRP A 56 20.32 -6.86 6.24
N GLU A 57 21.23 -5.91 6.41
CA GLU A 57 21.05 -4.77 7.31
C GLU A 57 19.90 -3.88 6.85
N LYS A 58 19.75 -3.67 5.54
CA LYS A 58 18.62 -2.93 4.97
C LYS A 58 17.30 -3.67 5.17
N ARG A 59 17.29 -5.01 5.11
CA ARG A 59 16.08 -5.84 5.35
C ARG A 59 15.54 -5.68 6.77
N LEU A 60 16.40 -5.42 7.75
CA LEU A 60 16.00 -5.24 9.15
C LEU A 60 15.29 -3.89 9.41
N HIS A 61 15.39 -2.93 8.48
CA HIS A 61 14.82 -1.59 8.61
C HIS A 61 13.54 -1.39 7.77
N ILE A 62 13.08 -2.45 7.09
CA ILE A 62 11.80 -2.49 6.38
C ILE A 62 10.73 -2.96 7.35
#